data_AF-A0A0F8G5E3-F1
#
_entry.id   AF-A0A0F8G5E3-F1
#
_cell.length_a   1.000
_cell.length_b   1.000
_cell.length_c   1.000
_cell.angle_alpha   90.00
_cell.angle_beta   90.00
_cell.angle_gamma   90.00
#
_symmetry.space_group_name_H-M   'P 1'
#
loop_
_entity.id
_entity.type
_entity.pdbx_description
1 polymer ?
#
loop_
_entity_poly.entity_id
_entity_poly.type
_entity_poly.pdbx_seq_one_letter_code
_entity_poly.pdbx_strand_id
1 'polypeptide(L)'
;TKDGEFVDDEIISVVSGSDNTWEVELDDIQDEDDVVVLRVHVNQVFQGAVDSIAQIEGLWLIDYTNAMKIESDDEFGNLDNVKINGDTLTITNEDTFTLTRDDEEEIAEGLFFKTADDTRALRFYAMKQITEPGTYEIRGEVAEGDFSWDATNFAGFFYDVNDDVSTESLTVTGLNGGNVIPEGGLVYETTIQMVDYEYSKPSVGWDQFPVVGFFAEEYIPINPDKADKLAKLVLDSDDKYTIRTGEQLDLGEGYAIEAKQVDVDGEKVWLEFTKDGEFVDDEIISVVSGSDNTWEVELDDIQDEDDVVVLRVHVNQVFQGAVDSIAQIEGIWLIDYANAMKIESDDEFGDLDNVKINGATLTITNEDTFTLTRDDEVEIGQGMFFKVADTAASDLRYYPFVEKTIGGEVVDDDEDDDNVTEPVDNDTEVEEPTEEPTEEPTEGPTTEEPTEEPTEADGTTPGFGVVLGLVGLLAVVYLVRRNN
;
A
#
# COMPACT_ATOMS: atom_id res chain seq x y z
N THR A 1 -0.83 -42.38 1.88
CA THR A 1 -1.31 -42.05 3.24
C THR A 1 -1.70 -40.59 3.29
N LYS A 2 -2.67 -40.21 4.12
CA LYS A 2 -2.99 -38.83 4.46
C LYS A 2 -2.92 -38.70 5.97
N ASP A 3 -2.18 -37.72 6.48
CA ASP A 3 -1.98 -37.50 7.93
C ASP A 3 -1.51 -38.74 8.70
N GLY A 4 -0.70 -39.57 8.05
CA GLY A 4 -0.17 -40.82 8.60
C GLY A 4 -1.12 -42.02 8.52
N GLU A 5 -2.39 -41.82 8.14
CA GLU A 5 -3.37 -42.89 7.97
C GLU A 5 -3.27 -43.54 6.60
N PHE A 6 -3.54 -44.86 6.55
CA PHE A 6 -3.61 -45.63 5.31
C PHE A 6 -4.78 -45.15 4.45
N VAL A 7 -4.55 -45.01 3.15
CA VAL A 7 -5.57 -44.62 2.17
C VAL A 7 -5.67 -45.72 1.12
N ASP A 8 -4.60 -45.96 0.38
CA ASP A 8 -4.52 -46.99 -0.66
C ASP A 8 -3.06 -47.46 -0.87
N ASP A 9 -2.88 -48.62 -1.49
CA ASP A 9 -1.60 -49.18 -1.94
C ASP A 9 -1.71 -49.98 -3.25
N GLU A 10 -0.64 -49.99 -4.04
CA GLU A 10 -0.59 -50.76 -5.29
C GLU A 10 0.83 -51.29 -5.60
N ILE A 11 0.90 -52.42 -6.31
CA ILE A 11 2.15 -53.01 -6.79
C ILE A 11 2.36 -52.63 -8.26
N ILE A 12 3.28 -51.68 -8.50
CA ILE A 12 3.62 -51.21 -9.85
C ILE A 12 4.79 -52.00 -10.45
N SER A 13 4.58 -52.54 -11.65
CA SER A 13 5.61 -53.25 -12.42
C SER A 13 6.23 -52.33 -13.48
N VAL A 14 7.45 -51.85 -13.24
CA VAL A 14 8.18 -50.94 -14.15
C VAL A 14 8.96 -51.66 -15.26
N VAL A 15 8.25 -52.36 -16.16
CA VAL A 15 8.86 -53.04 -17.31
C VAL A 15 8.63 -52.26 -18.60
N SER A 16 9.52 -52.40 -19.59
CA SER A 16 9.37 -51.71 -20.86
C SER A 16 8.06 -52.11 -21.56
N GLY A 17 7.15 -51.16 -21.77
CA GLY A 17 5.88 -51.36 -22.48
C GLY A 17 4.67 -51.67 -21.60
N SER A 18 4.79 -51.64 -20.27
CA SER A 18 3.63 -51.58 -19.36
C SER A 18 3.22 -50.13 -19.09
N ASP A 19 1.98 -49.96 -18.61
CA ASP A 19 1.61 -48.73 -17.92
C ASP A 19 2.27 -48.74 -16.54
N ASN A 20 3.09 -47.72 -16.28
CA ASN A 20 3.81 -47.57 -15.01
C ASN A 20 3.14 -46.53 -14.12
N THR A 21 1.87 -46.24 -14.38
CA THR A 21 1.06 -45.26 -13.66
C THR A 21 0.20 -45.96 -12.63
N TRP A 22 0.27 -45.49 -11.39
CA TRP A 22 -0.71 -45.80 -10.35
C TRP A 22 -1.76 -44.70 -10.33
N GLU A 23 -3.03 -45.10 -10.38
CA GLU A 23 -4.17 -44.21 -10.15
C GLU A 23 -4.88 -44.68 -8.90
N VAL A 24 -5.07 -43.77 -7.93
CA VAL A 24 -5.87 -44.02 -6.73
C VAL A 24 -7.27 -43.52 -7.01
N GLU A 25 -8.22 -44.44 -7.03
CA GLU A 25 -9.65 -44.17 -7.13
C GLU A 25 -10.28 -44.35 -5.75
N LEU A 26 -11.02 -43.34 -5.29
CA LEU A 26 -11.74 -43.37 -4.01
C LEU A 26 -13.24 -43.15 -4.24
N ASP A 27 -14.03 -43.83 -3.41
CA ASP A 27 -15.49 -43.72 -3.39
C ASP A 27 -15.96 -42.73 -2.32
N ASP A 28 -17.25 -42.38 -2.38
CA ASP A 28 -17.94 -41.53 -1.42
C ASP A 28 -17.31 -40.13 -1.22
N ILE A 29 -16.70 -39.54 -2.27
CA ILE A 29 -16.20 -38.15 -2.24
C ILE A 29 -17.26 -37.22 -2.80
N GLN A 30 -17.94 -36.47 -1.92
CA GLN A 30 -19.02 -35.54 -2.31
C GLN A 30 -20.12 -36.20 -3.16
N ASP A 31 -20.54 -37.41 -2.78
CA ASP A 31 -21.51 -38.27 -3.47
C ASP A 31 -21.03 -38.85 -4.83
N GLU A 32 -19.74 -38.74 -5.16
CA GLU A 32 -19.12 -39.35 -6.35
C GLU A 32 -18.27 -40.58 -5.98
N ASP A 33 -18.33 -41.59 -6.86
CA ASP A 33 -17.56 -42.84 -6.79
C ASP A 33 -16.49 -42.89 -7.89
N ASP A 34 -15.51 -43.79 -7.77
CA ASP A 34 -14.41 -43.96 -8.74
C ASP A 34 -13.63 -42.64 -9.02
N VAL A 35 -13.50 -41.76 -8.01
CA VAL A 35 -12.83 -40.46 -8.16
C VAL A 35 -11.32 -40.64 -8.14
N VAL A 36 -10.64 -40.33 -9.25
CA VAL A 36 -9.17 -40.33 -9.30
C VAL A 36 -8.64 -39.18 -8.46
N VAL A 37 -8.00 -39.49 -7.33
CA VAL A 37 -7.46 -38.48 -6.40
C VAL A 37 -5.95 -38.30 -6.49
N LEU A 38 -5.23 -39.31 -6.97
CA LEU A 38 -3.77 -39.31 -7.10
C LEU A 38 -3.37 -40.08 -8.38
N ARG A 39 -2.42 -39.52 -9.14
CA ARG A 39 -1.71 -40.23 -10.21
C ARG A 39 -0.21 -40.17 -9.95
N VAL A 40 0.45 -41.33 -9.98
CA VAL A 40 1.90 -41.45 -9.78
C VAL A 40 2.50 -42.24 -10.93
N HIS A 41 3.40 -41.62 -11.69
CA HIS A 41 4.17 -42.34 -12.71
C HIS A 41 5.54 -42.76 -12.16
N VAL A 42 5.78 -44.08 -12.15
CA VAL A 42 7.06 -44.65 -11.72
C VAL A 42 7.95 -44.84 -12.94
N ASN A 43 8.95 -43.98 -13.08
CA ASN A 43 9.89 -44.05 -14.21
C ASN A 43 10.70 -45.36 -14.16
N GLN A 44 11.35 -45.63 -13.04
CA GLN A 44 12.15 -46.85 -12.85
C GLN A 44 12.38 -47.20 -11.39
N VAL A 45 12.86 -48.42 -11.14
CA VAL A 45 13.37 -48.85 -9.83
C VAL A 45 14.85 -49.19 -9.94
N PHE A 46 15.61 -48.81 -8.94
CA PHE A 46 17.01 -49.17 -8.82
C PHE A 46 17.23 -50.01 -7.57
N GLN A 47 17.84 -51.19 -7.77
CA GLN A 47 18.20 -52.09 -6.70
C GLN A 47 19.72 -52.03 -6.46
N GLY A 48 20.13 -51.23 -5.47
CA GLY A 48 21.51 -51.14 -5.02
C GLY A 48 21.90 -52.30 -4.09
N ALA A 49 23.19 -52.36 -3.72
CA ALA A 49 23.70 -53.38 -2.81
C ALA A 49 23.27 -53.19 -1.34
N VAL A 50 22.84 -51.97 -0.99
CA VAL A 50 22.39 -51.59 0.37
C VAL A 50 20.95 -51.07 0.29
N ASP A 51 20.71 -50.11 -0.60
CA ASP A 51 19.42 -49.44 -0.74
C ASP A 51 18.71 -49.81 -2.04
N SER A 52 17.37 -49.76 -2.02
CA SER A 52 16.54 -49.84 -3.22
C SER A 52 15.69 -48.57 -3.29
N ILE A 53 15.58 -47.96 -4.47
CA ILE A 53 14.86 -46.71 -4.68
C ILE A 53 13.89 -46.86 -5.86
N ALA A 54 12.77 -46.14 -5.78
CA ALA A 54 11.88 -45.90 -6.90
C ALA A 54 12.06 -44.45 -7.37
N GLN A 55 12.22 -44.24 -8.67
CA GLN A 55 12.24 -42.92 -9.27
C GLN A 55 10.84 -42.59 -9.76
N ILE A 56 10.27 -41.52 -9.22
CA ILE A 56 8.97 -40.99 -9.62
C ILE A 56 9.20 -39.81 -10.55
N GLU A 57 8.44 -39.76 -11.64
CA GLU A 57 8.51 -38.68 -12.64
C GLU A 57 7.11 -38.48 -13.22
N GLY A 58 6.35 -37.60 -12.57
CA GLY A 58 4.92 -37.41 -12.83
C GLY A 58 4.11 -37.64 -11.57
N LEU A 59 3.59 -36.54 -11.02
CA LEU A 59 2.71 -36.53 -9.85
C LEU A 59 1.55 -35.59 -10.14
N TRP A 60 0.35 -36.06 -9.85
CA TRP A 60 -0.86 -35.26 -9.86
C TRP A 60 -1.69 -35.65 -8.64
N LEU A 61 -2.12 -34.67 -7.86
CA LEU A 61 -2.84 -34.87 -6.61
C LEU A 61 -3.87 -33.76 -6.45
N ILE A 62 -5.08 -34.12 -6.06
CA ILE A 62 -6.09 -33.17 -5.58
C ILE A 62 -6.23 -33.30 -4.06
N ASP A 63 -6.54 -32.20 -3.39
CA ASP A 63 -6.88 -32.22 -1.96
C ASP A 63 -8.32 -32.72 -1.75
N TYR A 64 -8.53 -34.00 -2.05
CA TYR A 64 -9.84 -34.65 -2.01
C TYR A 64 -10.51 -34.58 -0.63
N THR A 65 -9.73 -34.41 0.45
CA THR A 65 -10.26 -34.26 1.81
C THR A 65 -11.00 -32.95 2.02
N ASN A 66 -10.72 -31.93 1.20
CA ASN A 66 -11.41 -30.64 1.20
C ASN A 66 -12.25 -30.46 -0.07
N ALA A 67 -12.63 -31.55 -0.75
CA ALA A 67 -13.56 -31.49 -1.87
C ALA A 67 -14.88 -30.84 -1.42
N MET A 68 -15.47 -30.03 -2.28
CA MET A 68 -16.72 -29.31 -2.04
C MET A 68 -17.73 -29.60 -3.15
N LYS A 69 -19.01 -29.55 -2.79
CA LYS A 69 -20.13 -29.68 -3.72
C LYS A 69 -20.85 -28.34 -3.78
N ILE A 70 -21.11 -27.86 -4.99
CA ILE A 70 -21.95 -26.68 -5.23
C ILE A 70 -23.37 -27.17 -5.45
N GLU A 71 -24.30 -26.67 -4.66
CA GLU A 71 -25.73 -26.98 -4.74
C GLU A 71 -26.50 -25.87 -5.46
N SER A 72 -27.70 -26.19 -5.97
CA SER A 72 -28.51 -25.21 -6.72
C SER A 72 -29.11 -24.09 -5.87
N ASP A 73 -29.08 -24.26 -4.55
CA ASP A 73 -29.52 -23.29 -3.55
C ASP A 73 -28.35 -22.57 -2.86
N ASP A 74 -27.11 -22.77 -3.34
CA ASP A 74 -25.96 -21.96 -2.91
C ASP A 74 -26.06 -20.53 -3.47
N GLU A 75 -25.57 -19.58 -2.68
CA GLU A 75 -25.52 -18.15 -3.01
C GLU A 75 -24.08 -17.64 -2.79
N PHE A 76 -23.54 -16.89 -3.76
CA PHE A 76 -22.17 -16.35 -3.71
C PHE A 76 -22.22 -14.82 -3.83
N GLY A 77 -22.39 -14.13 -2.70
CA GLY A 77 -22.53 -12.67 -2.69
C GLY A 77 -23.72 -12.21 -3.55
N ASN A 78 -23.46 -11.35 -4.53
CA ASN A 78 -24.48 -10.88 -5.48
C ASN A 78 -24.70 -11.84 -6.67
N LEU A 79 -23.94 -12.93 -6.77
CA LEU A 79 -24.20 -14.04 -7.70
C LEU A 79 -24.94 -15.17 -6.95
N ASP A 80 -26.26 -15.06 -6.91
CA ASP A 80 -27.16 -15.82 -6.01
C ASP A 80 -28.12 -16.78 -6.74
N ASN A 81 -27.98 -16.95 -8.06
CA ASN A 81 -28.80 -17.88 -8.86
C ASN A 81 -27.93 -18.92 -9.58
N VAL A 82 -27.67 -20.03 -8.89
CA VAL A 82 -26.83 -21.11 -9.40
C VAL A 82 -27.59 -22.03 -10.36
N LYS A 83 -27.01 -22.26 -11.54
CA LYS A 83 -27.47 -23.25 -12.53
C LYS A 83 -26.35 -24.20 -12.90
N ILE A 84 -26.55 -25.48 -12.61
CA ILE A 84 -25.62 -26.56 -12.89
C ILE A 84 -26.11 -27.33 -14.11
N ASN A 85 -25.34 -27.32 -15.20
CA ASN A 85 -25.67 -27.99 -16.46
C ASN A 85 -24.52 -28.87 -16.93
N GLY A 86 -24.37 -30.05 -16.31
CA GLY A 86 -23.28 -30.96 -16.65
C GLY A 86 -21.92 -30.35 -16.31
N ASP A 87 -21.11 -30.09 -17.33
CA ASP A 87 -19.76 -29.51 -17.22
C ASP A 87 -19.73 -27.98 -17.07
N THR A 88 -20.90 -27.33 -17.02
CA THR A 88 -21.03 -25.88 -17.01
C THR A 88 -21.78 -25.38 -15.77
N LEU A 89 -21.14 -24.52 -14.99
CA LEU A 89 -21.77 -23.71 -13.94
C LEU A 89 -22.14 -22.34 -14.50
N THR A 90 -23.35 -21.86 -14.22
CA THR A 90 -23.77 -20.49 -14.55
C THR A 90 -24.41 -19.89 -13.32
N ILE A 91 -23.80 -18.84 -12.77
CA ILE A 91 -24.31 -18.13 -11.61
C ILE A 91 -24.70 -16.72 -12.06
N THR A 92 -25.91 -16.29 -11.77
CA THR A 92 -26.42 -14.96 -12.14
C THR A 92 -26.96 -14.24 -10.91
N ASN A 93 -26.98 -12.92 -10.93
CA ASN A 93 -27.70 -12.11 -9.94
C ASN A 93 -29.23 -12.21 -10.17
N GLU A 94 -30.01 -12.45 -9.12
CA GLU A 94 -31.48 -12.41 -9.15
C GLU A 94 -32.03 -10.98 -9.15
N ASP A 95 -31.38 -10.11 -8.37
CA ASP A 95 -31.75 -8.71 -8.19
C ASP A 95 -30.88 -7.75 -9.01
N THR A 96 -31.27 -6.48 -9.09
CA THR A 96 -30.50 -5.47 -9.83
C THR A 96 -29.15 -5.20 -9.16
N PHE A 97 -28.06 -5.39 -9.90
CA PHE A 97 -26.73 -4.94 -9.51
C PHE A 97 -26.49 -3.50 -10.02
N THR A 98 -26.12 -2.59 -9.12
CA THR A 98 -25.83 -1.19 -9.48
C THR A 98 -24.33 -0.96 -9.43
N LEU A 99 -23.77 -0.43 -10.51
CA LEU A 99 -22.41 0.11 -10.51
C LEU A 99 -22.48 1.53 -9.95
N THR A 100 -22.38 1.63 -8.64
CA THR A 100 -22.30 2.91 -7.94
C THR A 100 -20.98 3.60 -8.34
N ARG A 101 -21.03 4.89 -8.66
CA ARG A 101 -19.82 5.65 -8.98
C ARG A 101 -19.00 5.87 -7.72
N ASP A 102 -17.69 5.95 -7.89
CA ASP A 102 -16.75 6.13 -6.79
C ASP A 102 -16.92 5.07 -5.70
N ASP A 103 -17.02 3.81 -6.13
CA ASP A 103 -17.33 2.71 -5.22
C ASP A 103 -16.68 1.40 -5.65
N GLU A 104 -16.57 0.50 -4.67
CA GLU A 104 -16.13 -0.89 -4.80
C GLU A 104 -17.30 -1.81 -4.44
N GLU A 105 -17.91 -2.40 -5.46
CA GLU A 105 -19.12 -3.21 -5.30
C GLU A 105 -18.77 -4.69 -5.44
N GLU A 106 -18.98 -5.48 -4.38
CA GLU A 106 -18.66 -6.91 -4.39
C GLU A 106 -19.57 -7.66 -5.37
N ILE A 107 -18.98 -8.42 -6.29
CA ILE A 107 -19.67 -9.34 -7.18
C ILE A 107 -19.95 -10.64 -6.41
N ALA A 108 -18.90 -11.34 -6.00
CA ALA A 108 -18.95 -12.63 -5.31
C ALA A 108 -17.56 -13.04 -4.82
N GLU A 109 -17.47 -13.61 -3.62
CA GLU A 109 -16.25 -14.27 -3.12
C GLU A 109 -14.99 -13.40 -3.27
N GLY A 110 -15.05 -12.12 -2.90
CA GLY A 110 -13.92 -11.19 -3.02
C GLY A 110 -13.59 -10.73 -4.45
N LEU A 111 -14.42 -11.05 -5.45
CA LEU A 111 -14.44 -10.36 -6.74
C LEU A 111 -15.28 -9.10 -6.61
N PHE A 112 -14.79 -7.97 -7.12
CA PHE A 112 -15.45 -6.67 -7.04
C PHE A 112 -15.47 -5.99 -8.41
N PHE A 113 -16.35 -5.01 -8.57
CA PHE A 113 -16.18 -3.92 -9.54
C PHE A 113 -15.70 -2.66 -8.83
N LYS A 114 -14.58 -2.09 -9.29
CA LYS A 114 -14.20 -0.70 -8.98
C LYS A 114 -14.77 0.21 -10.04
N THR A 115 -15.49 1.26 -9.64
CA THR A 115 -16.11 2.22 -10.56
C THR A 115 -15.51 3.61 -10.37
N ALA A 116 -15.20 4.29 -11.47
CA ALA A 116 -14.66 5.66 -11.48
C ALA A 116 -15.60 6.67 -10.82
N ASP A 117 -15.04 7.70 -10.20
CA ASP A 117 -15.73 8.98 -9.95
C ASP A 117 -15.77 9.86 -11.22
N ASP A 118 -16.41 9.36 -12.28
CA ASP A 118 -16.67 10.17 -13.47
C ASP A 118 -18.16 10.27 -13.75
N THR A 119 -18.71 11.47 -13.57
CA THR A 119 -20.12 11.75 -13.89
C THR A 119 -20.43 11.78 -15.39
N ARG A 120 -19.41 11.86 -16.26
CA ARG A 120 -19.56 11.97 -17.72
C ARG A 120 -19.54 10.62 -18.42
N ALA A 121 -18.82 9.65 -17.87
CA ALA A 121 -18.76 8.28 -18.36
C ALA A 121 -19.27 7.28 -17.30
N LEU A 122 -19.31 6.01 -17.67
CA LEU A 122 -19.35 4.91 -16.72
C LEU A 122 -18.14 4.06 -17.06
N ARG A 123 -17.15 4.07 -16.17
CA ARG A 123 -15.91 3.32 -16.31
C ARG A 123 -15.72 2.49 -15.07
N PHE A 124 -15.40 1.23 -15.28
CA PHE A 124 -15.22 0.27 -14.20
C PHE A 124 -14.36 -0.89 -14.68
N TYR A 125 -13.72 -1.56 -13.75
CA TYR A 125 -12.99 -2.80 -14.01
C TYR A 125 -13.32 -3.84 -12.94
N ALA A 126 -13.18 -5.12 -13.30
CA ALA A 126 -13.29 -6.21 -12.34
C ALA A 126 -11.95 -6.39 -11.63
N MET A 127 -11.98 -6.58 -10.32
CA MET A 127 -10.80 -6.86 -9.51
C MET A 127 -11.05 -8.03 -8.57
N LYS A 128 -9.98 -8.68 -8.15
CA LYS A 128 -9.98 -9.65 -7.05
C LYS A 128 -9.25 -9.01 -5.89
N GLN A 129 -9.92 -8.83 -4.76
CA GLN A 129 -9.26 -8.38 -3.56
C GLN A 129 -8.56 -9.57 -2.90
N ILE A 130 -7.28 -9.40 -2.57
CA ILE A 130 -6.47 -10.36 -1.85
C ILE A 130 -5.91 -9.64 -0.63
N THR A 131 -6.22 -10.14 0.56
CA THR A 131 -5.78 -9.56 1.83
C THR A 131 -4.94 -10.53 2.65
N GLU A 132 -4.94 -11.81 2.28
CA GLU A 132 -4.14 -12.81 2.96
C GLU A 132 -2.65 -12.56 2.72
N PRO A 133 -1.79 -12.78 3.72
CA PRO A 133 -0.35 -12.70 3.53
C PRO A 133 0.16 -13.75 2.55
N GLY A 134 1.07 -13.35 1.67
CA GLY A 134 1.63 -14.24 0.66
C GLY A 134 2.18 -13.47 -0.53
N THR A 135 2.79 -14.21 -1.46
CA THR A 135 3.21 -13.71 -2.76
C THR A 135 2.21 -14.16 -3.80
N TYR A 136 1.71 -13.21 -4.58
CA TYR A 136 0.65 -13.41 -5.56
C TYR A 136 1.10 -12.99 -6.95
N GLU A 137 0.67 -13.76 -7.95
CA GLU A 137 0.90 -13.50 -9.36
C GLU A 137 -0.23 -12.65 -9.94
N ILE A 138 0.08 -11.47 -10.47
CA ILE A 138 -0.85 -10.68 -11.28
C ILE A 138 -0.42 -10.83 -12.73
N ARG A 139 -1.20 -11.57 -13.53
CA ARG A 139 -0.85 -11.90 -14.92
C ARG A 139 -1.49 -10.96 -15.95
N GLY A 140 -0.87 -10.90 -17.12
CA GLY A 140 -1.45 -10.33 -18.34
C GLY A 140 -2.12 -11.35 -19.26
N GLU A 141 -2.57 -10.86 -20.40
CA GLU A 141 -3.17 -11.64 -21.46
C GLU A 141 -2.16 -12.61 -22.06
N VAL A 142 -2.65 -13.78 -22.46
CA VAL A 142 -1.84 -14.84 -23.05
C VAL A 142 -1.55 -14.55 -24.52
N ALA A 143 -0.28 -14.58 -24.90
CA ALA A 143 0.21 -14.40 -26.26
C ALA A 143 0.68 -15.72 -26.89
N GLU A 144 0.61 -15.80 -28.23
CA GLU A 144 1.10 -16.93 -29.05
C GLU A 144 2.16 -16.50 -30.09
N GLY A 145 2.72 -15.30 -29.96
CA GLY A 145 3.70 -14.71 -30.87
C GLY A 145 4.09 -13.30 -30.44
N ASP A 146 4.52 -12.45 -31.37
CA ASP A 146 4.73 -11.02 -31.10
C ASP A 146 3.44 -10.41 -30.51
N PHE A 147 3.57 -9.64 -29.44
CA PHE A 147 2.43 -9.14 -28.69
C PHE A 147 2.78 -7.87 -27.92
N SER A 148 1.75 -7.08 -27.57
CA SER A 148 1.87 -5.85 -26.81
C SER A 148 0.91 -5.89 -25.64
N TRP A 149 1.44 -5.61 -24.47
CA TRP A 149 0.68 -5.43 -23.24
C TRP A 149 0.65 -3.97 -22.84
N ASP A 150 -0.51 -3.54 -22.38
CA ASP A 150 -0.75 -2.27 -21.69
C ASP A 150 -1.70 -2.54 -20.51
N ALA A 151 -2.11 -1.51 -19.78
CA ALA A 151 -3.00 -1.68 -18.62
C ALA A 151 -4.36 -2.35 -18.95
N THR A 152 -4.80 -2.35 -20.21
CA THR A 152 -6.08 -2.95 -20.62
C THR A 152 -6.05 -4.46 -20.69
N ASN A 153 -4.86 -5.05 -20.86
CA ASN A 153 -4.67 -6.49 -20.98
C ASN A 153 -3.55 -7.03 -20.08
N PHE A 154 -2.95 -6.19 -19.25
CA PHE A 154 -2.06 -6.59 -18.18
C PHE A 154 -2.36 -5.81 -16.90
N ALA A 155 -3.14 -6.44 -16.02
CA ALA A 155 -3.63 -5.84 -14.77
C ALA A 155 -2.52 -5.54 -13.74
N GLY A 156 -1.27 -5.93 -14.01
CA GLY A 156 -0.13 -5.54 -13.19
C GLY A 156 0.27 -4.08 -13.38
N PHE A 157 0.02 -3.49 -14.55
CA PHE A 157 0.38 -2.11 -14.82
C PHE A 157 -0.53 -1.10 -14.14
N PHE A 158 0.05 0.06 -13.82
CA PHE A 158 -0.67 1.18 -13.25
C PHE A 158 -1.85 1.61 -14.13
N TYR A 159 -2.99 1.85 -13.49
CA TYR A 159 -4.17 2.39 -14.13
C TYR A 159 -4.99 3.26 -13.17
N ASP A 160 -5.15 4.53 -13.51
CA ASP A 160 -6.11 5.41 -12.89
C ASP A 160 -7.48 5.30 -13.60
N VAL A 161 -8.48 4.86 -12.85
CA VAL A 161 -9.84 4.64 -13.39
C VAL A 161 -10.65 5.93 -13.47
N ASN A 162 -10.37 6.92 -12.62
CA ASN A 162 -11.07 8.19 -12.58
C ASN A 162 -10.77 8.99 -13.86
N ASP A 163 -9.50 9.05 -14.24
CA ASP A 163 -9.00 9.83 -15.37
C ASP A 163 -8.77 9.02 -16.66
N ASP A 164 -8.92 7.69 -16.61
CA ASP A 164 -8.62 6.80 -17.74
C ASP A 164 -7.15 6.79 -18.15
N VAL A 165 -6.27 6.89 -17.16
CA VAL A 165 -4.83 7.08 -17.39
C VAL A 165 -4.07 5.79 -17.11
N SER A 166 -3.31 5.36 -18.11
CA SER A 166 -2.22 4.39 -17.96
C SER A 166 -0.99 4.93 -18.66
N THR A 167 0.17 4.41 -18.29
CA THR A 167 1.46 4.97 -18.72
C THR A 167 2.40 3.92 -19.30
N GLU A 168 2.25 2.67 -18.88
CA GLU A 168 3.17 1.56 -19.17
C GLU A 168 2.73 0.73 -20.38
N SER A 169 3.72 0.23 -21.11
CA SER A 169 3.55 -0.83 -22.09
C SER A 169 4.75 -1.78 -22.12
N LEU A 170 4.49 -3.05 -22.44
CA LEU A 170 5.52 -4.07 -22.67
C LEU A 170 5.26 -4.70 -24.04
N THR A 171 6.27 -4.70 -24.90
CA THR A 171 6.14 -5.26 -26.26
C THR A 171 7.20 -6.31 -26.52
N VAL A 172 6.76 -7.43 -27.11
CA VAL A 172 7.64 -8.46 -27.69
C VAL A 172 7.50 -8.44 -29.20
N THR A 173 8.63 -8.29 -29.90
CA THR A 173 8.68 -8.28 -31.36
C THR A 173 9.81 -9.15 -31.91
N GLY A 174 9.66 -9.62 -33.15
CA GLY A 174 10.74 -10.27 -33.87
C GLY A 174 10.99 -11.74 -33.52
N LEU A 175 10.02 -12.43 -32.90
CA LEU A 175 10.14 -13.86 -32.59
C LEU A 175 10.29 -14.74 -33.83
N ASN A 176 9.74 -14.30 -34.97
CA ASN A 176 9.81 -15.01 -36.26
C ASN A 176 9.33 -16.49 -36.20
N GLY A 177 8.36 -16.78 -35.33
CA GLY A 177 7.84 -18.14 -35.08
C GLY A 177 8.73 -19.03 -34.21
N GLY A 178 9.81 -18.48 -33.65
CA GLY A 178 10.62 -19.10 -32.59
C GLY A 178 10.23 -18.59 -31.20
N ASN A 179 11.12 -18.81 -30.22
CA ASN A 179 10.98 -18.38 -28.83
C ASN A 179 12.14 -17.47 -28.37
N VAL A 180 12.93 -16.94 -29.31
CA VAL A 180 14.08 -16.08 -29.01
C VAL A 180 13.73 -14.69 -29.51
N ILE A 181 13.61 -13.76 -28.58
CA ILE A 181 13.44 -12.34 -28.83
C ILE A 181 14.83 -11.78 -29.20
N PRO A 182 14.96 -11.06 -30.32
CA PRO A 182 16.22 -10.44 -30.71
C PRO A 182 16.59 -9.26 -29.79
N GLU A 183 17.83 -8.78 -29.87
CA GLU A 183 18.26 -7.48 -29.32
C GLU A 183 17.25 -6.38 -29.70
N GLY A 184 16.80 -5.61 -28.70
CA GLY A 184 15.80 -4.55 -28.83
C GLY A 184 14.38 -5.04 -29.13
N GLY A 185 14.13 -6.35 -29.11
CA GLY A 185 12.82 -6.95 -29.39
C GLY A 185 11.90 -7.01 -28.17
N LEU A 186 12.44 -6.92 -26.95
CA LEU A 186 11.72 -6.76 -25.69
C LEU A 186 11.81 -5.28 -25.28
N VAL A 187 10.67 -4.61 -25.26
CA VAL A 187 10.60 -3.15 -25.04
C VAL A 187 9.61 -2.87 -23.92
N TYR A 188 10.12 -2.33 -22.81
CA TYR A 188 9.30 -1.68 -21.80
C TYR A 188 9.33 -0.17 -22.06
N GLU A 189 8.16 0.46 -22.09
CA GLU A 189 8.04 1.90 -22.28
C GLU A 189 7.04 2.46 -21.28
N THR A 190 7.39 3.59 -20.65
CA THR A 190 6.48 4.35 -19.81
C THR A 190 6.57 5.83 -20.13
N THR A 191 5.43 6.52 -20.12
CA THR A 191 5.33 7.95 -20.44
C THR A 191 4.47 8.67 -19.41
N ILE A 192 4.98 9.80 -18.90
CA ILE A 192 4.27 10.65 -17.95
C ILE A 192 2.90 11.03 -18.51
N GLN A 193 1.88 10.91 -17.66
CA GLN A 193 0.54 11.43 -17.90
C GLN A 193 0.13 12.33 -16.74
N MET A 194 -0.98 13.05 -16.89
CA MET A 194 -1.54 13.92 -15.87
C MET A 194 -2.85 13.33 -15.37
N VAL A 195 -3.03 13.31 -14.05
CA VAL A 195 -4.28 12.94 -13.37
C VAL A 195 -4.75 14.11 -12.52
N ASP A 196 -6.05 14.18 -12.28
CA ASP A 196 -6.64 15.20 -11.42
C ASP A 196 -6.19 14.95 -9.97
N TYR A 197 -5.99 16.02 -9.19
CA TYR A 197 -5.89 15.87 -7.73
C TYR A 197 -7.21 15.33 -7.17
N GLU A 198 -7.16 14.53 -6.11
CA GLU A 198 -8.36 14.14 -5.38
C GLU A 198 -9.16 15.39 -4.95
N TYR A 199 -8.45 16.41 -4.45
CA TYR A 199 -9.02 17.75 -4.25
C TYR A 199 -9.07 18.57 -5.55
N SER A 200 -9.82 18.10 -6.56
CA SER A 200 -9.92 18.76 -7.86
C SER A 200 -10.70 20.09 -7.80
N LYS A 201 -9.96 21.20 -7.71
CA LYS A 201 -10.48 22.58 -7.80
C LYS A 201 -9.60 23.45 -8.70
N PRO A 202 -9.74 23.34 -10.04
CA PRO A 202 -8.91 24.09 -10.99
C PRO A 202 -8.99 25.61 -10.82
N SER A 203 -10.08 26.14 -10.25
CA SER A 203 -10.21 27.59 -9.99
C SER A 203 -9.24 28.13 -8.95
N VAL A 204 -8.59 27.28 -8.16
CA VAL A 204 -7.61 27.64 -7.13
C VAL A 204 -6.28 26.89 -7.31
N GLY A 205 -5.98 26.44 -8.53
CA GLY A 205 -4.69 25.81 -8.87
C GLY A 205 -4.59 24.31 -8.61
N TRP A 206 -5.65 23.66 -8.12
CA TRP A 206 -5.70 22.21 -7.94
C TRP A 206 -6.34 21.57 -9.17
N ASP A 207 -5.58 21.53 -10.26
CA ASP A 207 -6.00 20.95 -11.55
C ASP A 207 -5.50 19.51 -11.66
N GLN A 208 -4.21 19.32 -12.00
CA GLN A 208 -3.62 18.01 -12.23
C GLN A 208 -2.18 17.92 -11.72
N PHE A 209 -1.70 16.70 -11.46
CA PHE A 209 -0.29 16.39 -11.18
C PHE A 209 0.22 15.25 -12.09
N PRO A 210 1.55 15.16 -12.32
CA PRO A 210 2.11 14.13 -13.18
C PRO A 210 2.15 12.78 -12.46
N VAL A 211 1.85 11.71 -13.19
CA VAL A 211 2.02 10.32 -12.76
C VAL A 211 2.76 9.51 -13.80
N VAL A 212 3.49 8.49 -13.34
CA VAL A 212 4.13 7.50 -14.18
C VAL A 212 4.15 6.15 -13.48
N GLY A 213 3.79 5.10 -14.21
CA GLY A 213 3.99 3.72 -13.76
C GLY A 213 5.43 3.33 -14.07
N PHE A 214 6.11 2.76 -13.09
CA PHE A 214 7.47 2.24 -13.24
C PHE A 214 7.56 0.85 -12.62
N PHE A 215 7.68 -0.16 -13.48
CA PHE A 215 7.63 -1.58 -13.13
C PHE A 215 6.41 -1.95 -12.27
N ALA A 216 5.20 -1.67 -12.77
CA ALA A 216 3.94 -2.03 -12.10
C ALA A 216 3.75 -1.36 -10.72
N GLU A 217 4.37 -0.19 -10.53
CA GLU A 217 4.17 0.66 -9.36
C GLU A 217 3.97 2.11 -9.77
N GLU A 218 3.11 2.81 -9.04
CA GLU A 218 2.89 4.24 -9.22
C GLU A 218 4.07 5.06 -8.65
N TYR A 219 4.46 6.08 -9.40
CA TYR A 219 5.42 7.11 -9.02
C TYR A 219 4.99 8.48 -9.53
N ILE A 220 5.45 9.52 -8.84
CA ILE A 220 5.30 10.92 -9.22
C ILE A 220 6.62 11.42 -9.80
N PRO A 221 6.65 11.88 -11.06
CA PRO A 221 7.77 12.63 -11.58
C PRO A 221 7.94 13.96 -10.83
N ILE A 222 9.09 14.16 -10.17
CA ILE A 222 9.36 15.42 -9.45
C ILE A 222 9.58 16.60 -10.40
N ASN A 223 9.77 16.32 -11.69
CA ASN A 223 9.69 17.28 -12.77
C ASN A 223 8.76 16.71 -13.87
N PRO A 224 7.67 17.39 -14.23
CA PRO A 224 6.64 16.87 -15.13
C PRO A 224 7.13 16.59 -16.57
N ASP A 225 8.29 17.14 -16.95
CA ASP A 225 8.88 16.94 -18.28
C ASP A 225 9.98 15.86 -18.31
N LYS A 226 10.25 15.20 -17.16
CA LYS A 226 11.38 14.28 -16.97
C LYS A 226 10.95 12.99 -16.28
N ALA A 227 10.91 11.89 -17.03
CA ALA A 227 10.49 10.58 -16.52
C ALA A 227 11.58 9.86 -15.71
N ASP A 228 12.80 10.42 -15.63
CA ASP A 228 13.95 9.82 -14.96
C ASP A 228 14.10 10.22 -13.48
N LYS A 229 13.21 11.05 -12.92
CA LYS A 229 13.31 11.49 -11.51
C LYS A 229 11.98 11.35 -10.81
N LEU A 230 11.90 10.40 -9.89
CA LEU A 230 10.66 9.85 -9.38
C LEU A 230 10.62 9.88 -7.85
N ALA A 231 9.44 10.12 -7.28
CA ALA A 231 9.16 9.95 -5.86
C ALA A 231 7.87 9.14 -5.67
N LYS A 232 7.66 8.57 -4.49
CA LYS A 232 6.39 7.94 -4.14
C LYS A 232 5.35 9.00 -3.75
N LEU A 233 4.10 8.77 -4.10
CA LEU A 233 2.98 9.54 -3.55
C LEU A 233 2.73 9.06 -2.11
N VAL A 234 2.74 9.99 -1.15
CA VAL A 234 2.44 9.70 0.26
C VAL A 234 0.95 9.95 0.52
N LEU A 235 0.43 11.06 -0.01
CA LEU A 235 -0.94 11.47 0.22
C LEU A 235 -1.47 12.29 -0.95
N ASP A 236 -2.68 11.98 -1.42
CA ASP A 236 -3.54 12.85 -2.22
C ASP A 236 -4.94 12.75 -1.63
N SER A 237 -5.48 13.85 -1.08
CA SER A 237 -6.68 13.80 -0.25
C SER A 237 -7.48 15.10 -0.29
N ASP A 238 -8.80 14.97 -0.43
CA ASP A 238 -9.78 16.04 -0.30
C ASP A 238 -10.46 16.09 1.08
N ASP A 239 -10.03 15.23 2.01
CA ASP A 239 -10.60 15.11 3.35
C ASP A 239 -10.45 16.39 4.18
N LYS A 240 -11.36 16.55 5.14
CA LYS A 240 -11.36 17.68 6.07
C LYS A 240 -10.63 17.37 7.36
N TYR A 241 -9.50 18.02 7.55
CA TYR A 241 -8.72 17.96 8.79
C TYR A 241 -8.88 19.23 9.62
N THR A 242 -8.85 19.10 10.94
CA THR A 242 -8.88 20.25 11.86
C THR A 242 -7.68 20.19 12.77
N ILE A 243 -6.80 21.18 12.69
CA ILE A 243 -5.56 21.27 13.45
C ILE A 243 -5.71 22.40 14.47
N ARG A 244 -5.54 22.10 15.76
CA ARG A 244 -5.47 23.15 16.79
C ARG A 244 -4.08 23.75 16.84
N THR A 245 -3.97 25.00 17.26
CA THR A 245 -2.65 25.64 17.38
C THR A 245 -1.75 24.87 18.36
N GLY A 246 -0.56 24.48 17.91
CA GLY A 246 0.40 23.66 18.65
C GLY A 246 0.18 22.14 18.56
N GLU A 247 -0.83 21.68 17.82
CA GLU A 247 -1.00 20.27 17.46
C GLU A 247 -0.44 19.99 16.06
N GLN A 248 0.07 18.78 15.87
CA GLN A 248 0.58 18.29 14.60
C GLN A 248 -0.43 17.35 13.94
N LEU A 249 -0.57 17.47 12.62
CA LEU A 249 -1.22 16.49 11.77
C LEU A 249 -0.14 15.63 11.12
N ASP A 250 -0.09 14.36 11.49
CA ASP A 250 0.74 13.35 10.84
C ASP A 250 0.19 13.05 9.44
N LEU A 251 1.05 13.15 8.43
CA LEU A 251 0.73 12.91 7.02
C LEU A 251 1.22 11.54 6.53
N GLY A 252 1.89 10.77 7.40
CA GLY A 252 2.49 9.49 7.05
C GLY A 252 3.99 9.61 6.76
N GLU A 253 4.69 8.47 6.85
CA GLU A 253 6.12 8.34 6.58
C GLU A 253 7.02 9.33 7.34
N GLY A 254 6.58 9.88 8.47
CA GLY A 254 7.33 10.86 9.26
C GLY A 254 7.16 12.31 8.80
N TYR A 255 6.30 12.58 7.83
CA TYR A 255 5.91 13.94 7.43
C TYR A 255 4.78 14.46 8.31
N ALA A 256 4.84 15.73 8.72
CA ALA A 256 3.76 16.34 9.50
C ALA A 256 3.65 17.85 9.26
N ILE A 257 2.43 18.39 9.41
CA ILE A 257 2.18 19.83 9.44
C ILE A 257 1.66 20.28 10.81
N GLU A 258 2.15 21.41 11.31
CA GLU A 258 1.74 22.03 12.57
C GLU A 258 1.09 23.39 12.32
N ALA A 259 -0.06 23.64 12.94
CA ALA A 259 -0.58 24.99 13.03
C ALA A 259 0.12 25.75 14.16
N LYS A 260 1.12 26.60 13.86
CA LYS A 260 1.86 27.33 14.88
C LYS A 260 0.99 28.38 15.57
N GLN A 261 0.34 29.23 14.77
CA GLN A 261 -0.44 30.37 15.26
C GLN A 261 -1.58 30.73 14.29
N VAL A 262 -2.63 31.35 14.82
CA VAL A 262 -3.69 32.01 14.07
C VAL A 262 -3.72 33.47 14.46
N ASP A 263 -3.97 34.36 13.51
CA ASP A 263 -3.91 35.79 13.78
C ASP A 263 -5.09 36.28 14.63
N VAL A 264 -4.93 37.48 15.19
CA VAL A 264 -5.91 38.11 16.09
C VAL A 264 -7.25 38.43 15.43
N ASP A 265 -7.30 38.41 14.10
CA ASP A 265 -8.51 38.66 13.32
C ASP A 265 -9.17 37.34 12.86
N GLY A 266 -8.49 36.19 12.99
CA GLY A 266 -8.99 34.90 12.52
C GLY A 266 -9.07 34.82 10.99
N GLU A 267 -8.09 35.41 10.32
CA GLU A 267 -7.98 35.53 8.86
C GLU A 267 -6.70 34.87 8.31
N LYS A 268 -5.74 34.53 9.17
CA LYS A 268 -4.46 33.91 8.78
C LYS A 268 -4.04 32.79 9.72
N VAL A 269 -3.35 31.80 9.17
CA VAL A 269 -2.67 30.73 9.92
C VAL A 269 -1.20 30.68 9.53
N TRP A 270 -0.33 30.46 10.50
CA TRP A 270 1.06 30.10 10.28
C TRP A 270 1.19 28.58 10.38
N LEU A 271 1.53 27.93 9.25
CA LEU A 271 1.81 26.50 9.18
C LEU A 271 3.32 26.25 9.12
N GLU A 272 3.74 25.15 9.72
CA GLU A 272 5.11 24.63 9.67
C GLU A 272 5.07 23.18 9.18
N PHE A 273 5.94 22.83 8.24
CA PHE A 273 6.09 21.49 7.67
C PHE A 273 7.38 20.87 8.19
N THR A 274 7.29 19.60 8.59
CA THR A 274 8.39 18.87 9.21
C THR A 274 8.52 17.47 8.63
N LYS A 275 9.76 16.95 8.63
CA LYS A 275 10.11 15.56 8.32
C LYS A 275 10.90 15.00 9.48
N ASP A 276 10.42 13.92 10.08
CA ASP A 276 11.01 13.27 11.26
C ASP A 276 11.23 14.24 12.44
N GLY A 277 10.32 15.23 12.56
CA GLY A 277 10.38 16.30 13.55
C GLY A 277 11.41 17.40 13.26
N GLU A 278 12.15 17.32 12.15
CA GLU A 278 13.03 18.38 11.67
C GLU A 278 12.26 19.38 10.81
N PHE A 279 12.57 20.67 10.99
CA PHE A 279 11.98 21.77 10.22
C PHE A 279 12.35 21.65 8.73
N VAL A 280 11.35 21.77 7.86
CA VAL A 280 11.52 21.82 6.40
C VAL A 280 11.21 23.20 5.87
N ASP A 281 9.98 23.68 6.07
CA ASP A 281 9.50 24.99 5.60
C ASP A 281 8.34 25.51 6.45
N ASP A 282 8.03 26.82 6.35
CA ASP A 282 6.90 27.46 7.00
C ASP A 282 6.30 28.60 6.19
N GLU A 283 4.98 28.81 6.32
CA GLU A 283 4.30 29.89 5.59
C GLU A 283 3.12 30.47 6.40
N ILE A 284 2.82 31.75 6.16
CA ILE A 284 1.64 32.44 6.69
C ILE A 284 0.58 32.51 5.59
N ILE A 285 -0.42 31.63 5.69
CA ILE A 285 -1.52 31.53 4.75
C ILE A 285 -2.66 32.44 5.18
N SER A 286 -3.16 33.24 4.25
CA SER A 286 -4.35 34.05 4.41
C SER A 286 -5.57 33.32 3.88
N VAL A 287 -6.68 33.32 4.62
CA VAL A 287 -7.95 32.71 4.19
C VAL A 287 -9.03 33.75 3.83
N VAL A 288 -8.65 35.02 3.68
CA VAL A 288 -9.58 36.09 3.28
C VAL A 288 -10.04 35.93 1.84
N SER A 289 -11.24 36.41 1.52
CA SER A 289 -11.76 36.31 0.16
C SER A 289 -10.84 36.99 -0.85
N GLY A 290 -10.36 36.20 -1.83
CA GLY A 290 -9.48 36.66 -2.91
C GLY A 290 -7.98 36.54 -2.63
N SER A 291 -7.56 36.00 -1.48
CA SER A 291 -6.20 35.47 -1.32
C SER A 291 -6.06 34.09 -1.97
N ASP A 292 -4.80 33.69 -2.18
CA ASP A 292 -4.48 32.28 -2.38
C ASP A 292 -4.43 31.62 -1.01
N ASN A 293 -5.23 30.57 -0.85
CA ASN A 293 -5.33 29.81 0.39
C ASN A 293 -4.55 28.48 0.30
N THR A 294 -3.79 28.29 -0.78
CA THR A 294 -2.92 27.14 -0.98
C THR A 294 -1.49 27.53 -0.61
N TRP A 295 -0.84 26.68 0.17
CA TRP A 295 0.60 26.71 0.39
C TRP A 295 1.23 25.60 -0.44
N GLU A 296 2.23 25.96 -1.23
CA GLU A 296 3.09 25.02 -1.96
C GLU A 296 4.49 25.11 -1.36
N VAL A 297 5.00 23.97 -0.89
CA VAL A 297 6.38 23.87 -0.44
C VAL A 297 7.23 23.49 -1.65
N GLU A 298 8.09 24.41 -2.06
CA GLU A 298 9.08 24.21 -3.12
C GLU A 298 10.45 24.00 -2.47
N LEU A 299 11.11 22.89 -2.81
CA LEU A 299 12.44 22.56 -2.32
C LEU A 299 13.44 22.46 -3.47
N ASP A 300 14.68 22.86 -3.16
CA ASP A 300 15.82 22.80 -4.07
C ASP A 300 16.68 21.56 -3.84
N ASP A 301 17.58 21.27 -4.78
CA ASP A 301 18.58 20.20 -4.70
C ASP A 301 18.01 18.78 -4.50
N ILE A 302 16.78 18.50 -4.97
CA ILE A 302 16.19 17.15 -4.95
C ILE A 302 16.51 16.43 -6.27
N GLN A 303 17.41 15.45 -6.22
CA GLN A 303 17.85 14.70 -7.40
C GLN A 303 18.32 15.60 -8.56
N ASP A 304 19.06 16.67 -8.26
CA ASP A 304 19.50 17.71 -9.22
C ASP A 304 18.35 18.53 -9.87
N GLU A 305 17.18 18.63 -9.24
CA GLU A 305 16.12 19.58 -9.60
C GLU A 305 15.93 20.63 -8.49
N ASP A 306 15.61 21.85 -8.93
CA ASP A 306 15.26 22.99 -8.09
C ASP A 306 13.77 23.32 -8.27
N ASP A 307 13.20 24.11 -7.36
CA ASP A 307 11.79 24.52 -7.39
C ASP A 307 10.82 23.31 -7.45
N VAL A 308 11.14 22.21 -6.75
CA VAL A 308 10.32 20.99 -6.74
C VAL A 308 9.18 21.16 -5.74
N VAL A 309 7.93 21.14 -6.22
CA VAL A 309 6.74 21.13 -5.36
C VAL A 309 6.64 19.78 -4.67
N VAL A 310 6.86 19.74 -3.35
CA VAL A 310 6.84 18.50 -2.56
C VAL A 310 5.58 18.34 -1.71
N LEU A 311 4.95 19.45 -1.35
CA LEU A 311 3.73 19.49 -0.54
C LEU A 311 2.82 20.60 -1.06
N ARG A 312 1.52 20.30 -1.15
CA ARG A 312 0.46 21.30 -1.33
C ARG A 312 -0.56 21.17 -0.21
N VAL A 313 -0.92 22.29 0.41
CA VAL A 313 -1.92 22.33 1.49
C VAL A 313 -2.91 23.44 1.22
N HIS A 314 -4.19 23.10 1.12
CA HIS A 314 -5.25 24.08 1.00
C HIS A 314 -5.96 24.33 2.33
N VAL A 315 -5.90 25.57 2.80
CA VAL A 315 -6.56 25.99 4.04
C VAL A 315 -7.97 26.50 3.73
N ASN A 316 -8.98 25.70 4.07
CA ASN A 316 -10.38 26.05 3.83
C ASN A 316 -10.81 27.27 4.65
N GLN A 317 -10.52 27.26 5.96
CA GLN A 317 -10.85 28.34 6.88
C GLN A 317 -10.04 28.26 8.17
N VAL A 318 -9.98 29.36 8.90
CA VAL A 318 -9.43 29.42 10.26
C VAL A 318 -10.51 29.91 11.22
N PHE A 319 -10.46 29.45 12.47
CA PHE A 319 -11.37 29.88 13.51
C PHE A 319 -10.59 30.27 14.75
N GLN A 320 -10.80 31.51 15.19
CA GLN A 320 -10.28 32.01 16.45
C GLN A 320 -11.35 31.96 17.53
N GLY A 321 -11.25 30.98 18.41
CA GLY A 321 -12.09 30.83 19.58
C GLY A 321 -11.59 31.66 20.77
N ALA A 322 -12.40 31.71 21.83
CA ALA A 322 -12.02 32.39 23.07
C ALA A 322 -10.94 31.64 23.87
N VAL A 323 -10.71 30.36 23.54
CA VAL A 323 -9.77 29.46 24.23
C VAL A 323 -8.86 28.80 23.20
N ASP A 324 -9.44 28.20 22.16
CA ASP A 324 -8.70 27.49 21.12
C ASP A 324 -8.77 28.23 19.78
N SER A 325 -7.66 28.23 19.05
CA SER A 325 -7.59 28.60 17.64
C SER A 325 -7.37 27.35 16.81
N ILE A 326 -8.08 27.23 15.68
CA ILE A 326 -8.01 26.06 14.80
C ILE A 326 -7.87 26.48 13.34
N ALA A 327 -7.19 25.65 12.55
CA ALA A 327 -7.17 25.70 11.09
C ALA A 327 -7.87 24.47 10.54
N GLN A 328 -8.74 24.67 9.55
CA GLN A 328 -9.36 23.59 8.80
C GLN A 328 -8.67 23.46 7.44
N ILE A 329 -8.09 22.28 7.21
CA ILE A 329 -7.45 21.89 5.95
C ILE A 329 -8.45 21.05 5.16
N GLU A 330 -8.50 21.25 3.84
CA GLU A 330 -9.31 20.49 2.89
C GLU A 330 -8.57 20.54 1.55
N GLY A 331 -7.84 19.47 1.23
CA GLY A 331 -6.87 19.43 0.13
C GLY A 331 -5.44 19.32 0.64
N ILE A 332 -4.85 18.12 0.54
CA ILE A 332 -3.44 17.84 0.84
C ILE A 332 -2.88 16.94 -0.27
N TRP A 333 -1.72 17.31 -0.80
CA TRP A 333 -0.95 16.47 -1.71
C TRP A 333 0.51 16.46 -1.27
N LEU A 334 1.13 15.28 -1.17
CA LEU A 334 2.49 15.09 -0.64
C LEU A 334 3.20 13.95 -1.36
N ILE A 335 4.44 14.20 -1.76
CA ILE A 335 5.38 13.18 -2.22
C ILE A 335 6.47 12.90 -1.20
N ASP A 336 6.99 11.67 -1.21
CA ASP A 336 8.14 11.27 -0.40
C ASP A 336 9.43 11.76 -1.04
N TYR A 337 9.64 13.07 -1.01
CA TYR A 337 10.80 13.72 -1.64
C TYR A 337 12.13 13.27 -1.02
N ALA A 338 12.13 12.83 0.25
CA ALA A 338 13.31 12.38 0.94
C ALA A 338 13.89 11.07 0.35
N ASN A 339 13.04 10.22 -0.22
CA ASN A 339 13.46 8.99 -0.92
C ASN A 339 13.25 9.08 -2.44
N ALA A 340 13.19 10.30 -3.00
CA ALA A 340 13.19 10.47 -4.45
C ALA A 340 14.40 9.77 -5.08
N MET A 341 14.20 9.16 -6.25
CA MET A 341 15.20 8.41 -7.00
C MET A 341 15.42 9.02 -8.38
N LYS A 342 16.59 8.73 -8.95
CA LYS A 342 16.96 9.10 -10.31
C LYS A 342 17.35 7.85 -11.09
N ILE A 343 16.84 7.74 -12.30
CA ILE A 343 17.16 6.69 -13.26
C ILE A 343 18.24 7.25 -14.20
N GLU A 344 19.35 6.55 -14.31
CA GLU A 344 20.46 6.94 -15.18
C GLU A 344 20.46 6.10 -16.47
N SER A 345 21.08 6.61 -17.52
CA SER A 345 21.15 5.90 -18.81
C SER A 345 22.00 4.63 -18.79
N ASP A 346 22.79 4.44 -17.73
CA ASP A 346 23.62 3.25 -17.48
C ASP A 346 23.04 2.33 -16.39
N ASP A 347 21.80 2.58 -15.94
CA ASP A 347 21.07 1.64 -15.09
C ASP A 347 20.66 0.40 -15.89
N GLU A 348 20.65 -0.74 -15.21
CA GLU A 348 20.26 -2.05 -15.77
C GLU A 348 19.16 -2.67 -14.89
N PHE A 349 18.07 -3.13 -15.51
CA PHE A 349 16.90 -3.69 -14.83
C PHE A 349 16.66 -5.14 -15.26
N GLY A 350 17.52 -6.06 -14.78
CA GLY A 350 17.46 -7.46 -15.21
C GLY A 350 17.90 -7.59 -16.67
N ASP A 351 17.07 -8.23 -17.51
CA ASP A 351 17.31 -8.34 -18.96
C ASP A 351 16.82 -7.10 -19.74
N LEU A 352 16.26 -6.10 -19.05
CA LEU A 352 15.99 -4.77 -19.58
C LEU A 352 17.14 -3.82 -19.20
N ASP A 353 18.19 -3.81 -20.01
CA ASP A 353 19.50 -3.24 -19.70
C ASP A 353 19.95 -2.10 -20.64
N ASN A 354 19.07 -1.62 -21.52
CA ASN A 354 19.32 -0.47 -22.41
C ASN A 354 18.34 0.67 -22.15
N VAL A 355 18.66 1.55 -21.21
CA VAL A 355 17.81 2.68 -20.81
C VAL A 355 17.96 3.86 -21.78
N LYS A 356 16.83 4.36 -22.27
CA LYS A 356 16.74 5.60 -23.06
C LYS A 356 15.76 6.57 -22.42
N ILE A 357 16.31 7.70 -21.98
CA ILE A 357 15.57 8.80 -21.37
C ILE A 357 15.29 9.86 -22.45
N ASN A 358 14.01 10.11 -22.76
CA ASN A 358 13.57 11.08 -23.75
C ASN A 358 12.55 12.06 -23.17
N GLY A 359 12.98 12.90 -22.23
CA GLY A 359 12.10 13.82 -21.53
C GLY A 359 11.06 13.05 -20.73
N ALA A 360 9.78 13.21 -21.07
CA ALA A 360 8.65 12.57 -20.39
C ALA A 360 8.47 11.07 -20.68
N THR A 361 9.34 10.45 -21.48
CA THR A 361 9.27 9.02 -21.82
C THR A 361 10.56 8.29 -21.45
N LEU A 362 10.42 7.16 -20.77
CA LEU A 362 11.46 6.15 -20.58
C LEU A 362 11.19 4.98 -21.51
N THR A 363 12.20 4.57 -22.27
CA THR A 363 12.18 3.32 -23.04
C THR A 363 13.34 2.46 -22.58
N ILE A 364 13.07 1.24 -22.14
CA ILE A 364 14.08 0.26 -21.71
C ILE A 364 13.97 -0.97 -22.59
N THR A 365 15.08 -1.40 -23.18
CA THR A 365 15.11 -2.56 -24.08
C THR A 365 16.18 -3.55 -23.67
N ASN A 366 16.07 -4.79 -24.13
CA ASN A 366 17.14 -5.78 -24.00
C ASN A 366 18.31 -5.52 -24.97
N GLU A 367 19.56 -5.50 -24.50
CA GLU A 367 20.79 -5.40 -25.30
C GLU A 367 21.18 -6.72 -25.96
N ASP A 368 20.85 -7.85 -25.32
CA ASP A 368 21.12 -9.20 -25.81
C ASP A 368 19.83 -9.95 -26.15
N THR A 369 19.94 -11.12 -26.79
CA THR A 369 18.76 -11.95 -27.10
C THR A 369 18.11 -12.50 -25.83
N PHE A 370 16.79 -12.42 -25.73
CA PHE A 370 16.01 -12.96 -24.62
C PHE A 370 15.28 -14.24 -25.03
N THR A 371 15.44 -15.34 -24.29
CA THR A 371 14.82 -16.63 -24.65
C THR A 371 13.62 -16.94 -23.77
N LEU A 372 12.45 -17.06 -24.38
CA LEU A 372 11.24 -17.60 -23.75
C LEU A 372 11.38 -19.12 -23.61
N THR A 373 12.16 -19.57 -22.62
CA THR A 373 12.35 -20.97 -22.29
C THR A 373 10.99 -21.59 -21.97
N ARG A 374 10.62 -22.69 -22.63
CA ARG A 374 9.33 -23.35 -22.40
C ARG A 374 9.35 -24.11 -21.09
N ASP A 375 8.18 -24.21 -20.45
CA ASP A 375 8.03 -24.83 -19.12
C ASP A 375 8.87 -24.11 -18.07
N ASP A 376 8.89 -22.77 -18.15
CA ASP A 376 9.75 -21.95 -17.30
C ASP A 376 9.10 -20.60 -16.98
N GLU A 377 9.60 -20.00 -15.91
CA GLU A 377 9.37 -18.62 -15.53
C GLU A 377 10.66 -17.84 -15.83
N VAL A 378 10.57 -16.91 -16.78
CA VAL A 378 11.75 -16.17 -17.26
C VAL A 378 11.64 -14.74 -16.76
N GLU A 379 12.56 -14.33 -15.89
CA GLU A 379 12.63 -12.97 -15.36
C GLU A 379 12.83 -11.96 -16.48
N ILE A 380 12.04 -10.88 -16.47
CA ILE A 380 12.24 -9.71 -17.34
C ILE A 380 13.13 -8.71 -16.59
N GLY A 381 12.73 -8.38 -15.36
CA GLY A 381 13.41 -7.42 -14.48
C GLY A 381 12.45 -6.79 -13.47
N GLN A 382 12.98 -6.39 -12.31
CA GLN A 382 12.24 -5.65 -11.27
C GLN A 382 10.89 -6.30 -10.88
N GLY A 383 10.88 -7.61 -10.66
CA GLY A 383 9.67 -8.34 -10.24
C GLY A 383 8.69 -8.66 -11.38
N MET A 384 9.02 -8.31 -12.63
CA MET A 384 8.29 -8.74 -13.82
C MET A 384 8.90 -10.00 -14.44
N PHE A 385 8.06 -10.91 -14.91
CA PHE A 385 8.42 -12.20 -15.48
C PHE A 385 7.55 -12.56 -16.68
N PHE A 386 8.00 -13.50 -17.50
CA PHE A 386 7.14 -14.28 -18.39
C PHE A 386 6.92 -15.69 -17.85
N LYS A 387 5.67 -16.15 -17.81
CA LYS A 387 5.36 -17.57 -17.66
C LYS A 387 5.18 -18.20 -19.03
N VAL A 388 5.96 -19.23 -19.35
CA VAL A 388 5.95 -19.86 -20.68
C VAL A 388 5.45 -21.30 -20.59
N ALA A 389 4.40 -21.61 -21.35
CA ALA A 389 3.75 -22.92 -21.28
C ALA A 389 4.63 -24.06 -21.80
N ASP A 390 4.58 -25.22 -21.11
CA ASP A 390 5.08 -26.49 -21.63
C ASP A 390 4.32 -26.88 -22.90
N THR A 391 5.01 -26.77 -24.03
CA THR A 391 4.45 -26.93 -25.37
C THR A 391 5.50 -27.50 -26.30
N ALA A 392 5.06 -28.10 -27.42
CA ALA A 392 5.99 -28.52 -28.46
C ALA A 392 6.72 -27.30 -29.07
N ALA A 393 7.90 -27.53 -29.67
CA ALA A 393 8.68 -26.45 -30.29
C ALA A 393 7.97 -25.71 -31.45
N SER A 394 6.89 -26.29 -32.00
CA SER A 394 6.04 -25.68 -33.02
C SER A 394 5.09 -24.62 -32.49
N ASP A 395 4.88 -24.60 -31.17
CA ASP A 395 3.91 -23.77 -30.49
C ASP A 395 4.65 -22.92 -29.44
N LEU A 396 4.08 -21.75 -29.14
CA LEU A 396 4.56 -20.87 -28.10
C LEU A 396 3.32 -20.25 -27.46
N ARG A 397 3.26 -20.29 -26.13
CA ARG A 397 2.21 -19.61 -25.39
C ARG A 397 2.80 -19.08 -24.09
N TYR A 398 2.63 -17.79 -23.84
CA TYR A 398 3.27 -17.12 -22.72
C TYR A 398 2.48 -15.89 -22.30
N TYR A 399 2.68 -15.41 -21.09
CA TYR A 399 2.12 -14.15 -20.60
C TYR A 399 3.07 -13.48 -19.61
N PRO A 400 3.08 -12.15 -19.51
CA PRO A 400 3.81 -11.46 -18.47
C PRO A 400 3.05 -11.56 -17.15
N PHE A 401 3.77 -11.52 -16.04
CA PHE A 401 3.19 -11.32 -14.73
C PHE A 401 4.13 -10.48 -13.85
N VAL A 402 3.55 -9.89 -12.80
CA VAL A 402 4.28 -9.26 -11.69
C VAL A 402 3.96 -10.00 -10.40
N GLU A 403 4.97 -10.15 -9.54
CA GLU A 403 4.78 -10.66 -8.18
C GLU A 403 4.50 -9.51 -7.20
N LYS A 404 3.43 -9.64 -6.40
CA LYS A 404 3.15 -8.72 -5.29
C LYS A 404 3.12 -9.50 -3.99
N THR A 405 3.77 -8.96 -2.95
CA THR A 405 3.83 -9.60 -1.64
C THR A 405 3.04 -8.78 -0.62
N ILE A 406 2.12 -9.44 0.07
CA ILE A 406 1.41 -8.90 1.22
C ILE A 406 2.12 -9.45 2.47
N GLY A 407 2.71 -8.54 3.25
CA GLY A 407 3.36 -8.91 4.51
C GLY A 407 2.36 -9.47 5.51
N GLY A 408 2.78 -10.47 6.30
CA GLY A 408 2.02 -10.88 7.47
C GLY A 408 2.21 -9.85 8.58
N GLU A 409 1.14 -9.52 9.30
CA GLU A 409 1.26 -8.82 10.58
C GLU A 409 2.18 -9.65 11.48
N VAL A 410 3.40 -9.17 11.72
CA VAL A 410 4.16 -9.60 12.88
C VAL A 410 3.42 -9.02 14.06
N VAL A 411 2.58 -9.84 14.68
CA VAL A 411 2.16 -9.59 16.05
C VAL A 411 3.45 -9.65 16.86
N ASP A 412 4.01 -8.49 17.17
CA ASP A 412 4.95 -8.38 18.28
C ASP A 412 4.14 -8.85 19.50
N ASP A 413 4.36 -10.10 19.90
CA ASP A 413 4.14 -10.51 21.28
C ASP A 413 5.11 -9.66 22.09
N ASP A 414 4.66 -8.44 22.45
CA ASP A 414 5.13 -7.75 23.64
C ASP A 414 4.88 -8.72 24.79
N GLU A 415 5.86 -9.58 25.08
CA GLU A 415 6.00 -10.18 26.39
C GLU A 415 6.14 -9.03 27.38
N ASP A 416 4.98 -8.59 27.90
CA ASP A 416 4.86 -7.83 29.13
C ASP A 416 5.72 -8.53 30.20
N ASP A 417 6.93 -8.01 30.42
CA ASP A 417 7.77 -8.34 31.57
C ASP A 417 7.08 -7.78 32.82
N ASP A 418 6.08 -8.51 33.30
CA ASP A 418 5.38 -8.34 34.57
C ASP A 418 6.37 -8.52 35.74
N ASN A 419 7.18 -7.49 36.01
CA ASN A 419 7.90 -7.39 37.27
C ASN A 419 7.03 -6.74 38.34
N VAL A 420 5.98 -7.47 38.75
CA VAL A 420 5.23 -7.19 39.97
C VAL A 420 5.94 -7.89 41.13
N THR A 421 6.79 -7.16 41.85
CA THR A 421 7.23 -7.58 43.18
C THR A 421 6.08 -7.38 44.18
N GLU A 422 5.44 -8.48 44.58
CA GLU A 422 4.54 -8.51 45.73
C GLU A 422 5.31 -8.38 47.06
N PRO A 423 4.78 -7.63 48.06
CA PRO A 423 5.36 -7.58 49.39
C PRO A 423 4.87 -8.77 50.24
N VAL A 424 5.82 -9.51 50.81
CA VAL A 424 5.57 -10.54 51.81
C VAL A 424 5.46 -9.88 53.19
N ASP A 425 4.24 -9.68 53.68
CA ASP A 425 3.97 -9.34 55.08
C ASP A 425 3.64 -10.63 55.86
N ASN A 426 4.41 -10.88 56.91
CA ASN A 426 4.12 -11.90 57.92
C ASN A 426 4.08 -11.22 59.29
N ASP A 427 2.91 -11.27 59.91
CA ASP A 427 2.57 -10.78 61.25
C ASP A 427 3.59 -11.20 62.33
N THR A 428 3.82 -10.38 63.37
CA THR A 428 3.21 -10.54 64.72
C THR A 428 3.77 -9.51 65.75
N GLU A 429 2.85 -8.93 66.51
CA GLU A 429 2.90 -8.53 67.95
C GLU A 429 3.35 -7.13 68.46
N VAL A 430 2.32 -6.29 68.73
CA VAL A 430 1.92 -5.58 69.98
C VAL A 430 3.01 -5.05 70.96
N GLU A 431 3.06 -3.72 71.19
CA GLU A 431 2.70 -3.00 72.44
C GLU A 431 3.10 -1.50 72.40
N GLU A 432 2.13 -0.63 72.70
CA GLU A 432 2.26 0.79 73.14
C GLU A 432 2.55 0.84 74.66
N PRO A 433 2.84 1.98 75.34
CA PRO A 433 3.20 3.35 74.91
C PRO A 433 4.43 3.92 75.70
N THR A 434 4.69 5.24 75.62
CA THR A 434 4.71 6.24 76.73
C THR A 434 5.85 7.30 76.75
N GLU A 435 5.40 8.56 76.93
CA GLU A 435 5.95 9.76 77.62
C GLU A 435 6.78 10.85 76.88
N GLU A 436 6.26 12.08 77.05
CA GLU A 436 6.66 13.44 76.67
C GLU A 436 7.81 14.07 77.55
N PRO A 437 8.05 15.42 77.67
CA PRO A 437 8.01 16.60 76.76
C PRO A 437 9.26 17.55 76.88
N THR A 438 9.18 18.74 76.21
CA THR A 438 9.74 20.08 76.60
C THR A 438 11.21 20.38 76.22
N GLU A 439 11.64 21.57 75.74
CA GLU A 439 11.25 22.98 76.00
C GLU A 439 11.40 23.94 74.78
N GLU A 440 10.79 25.13 74.93
CA GLU A 440 10.66 26.29 74.02
C GLU A 440 11.91 27.23 73.93
N PRO A 441 11.82 28.56 73.62
CA PRO A 441 12.18 29.15 72.32
C PRO A 441 13.25 30.27 72.43
N THR A 442 13.65 30.90 71.32
CA THR A 442 14.10 32.32 71.34
C THR A 442 14.05 32.99 69.98
N GLU A 443 13.53 34.22 69.97
CA GLU A 443 13.30 35.13 68.84
C GLU A 443 14.58 35.83 68.31
N GLY A 444 14.51 36.29 67.05
CA GLY A 444 15.10 37.58 66.66
C GLY A 444 15.70 37.66 65.25
N PRO A 445 15.51 38.77 64.50
CA PRO A 445 15.27 38.76 63.05
C PRO A 445 16.46 39.23 62.20
N THR A 446 16.43 39.09 60.87
CA THR A 446 16.74 40.15 59.86
C THR A 446 16.37 39.71 58.43
N THR A 447 15.83 40.67 57.70
CA THR A 447 15.36 40.82 56.30
C THR A 447 16.41 40.56 55.21
N GLU A 448 15.99 40.07 54.03
CA GLU A 448 16.14 40.72 52.68
C GLU A 448 15.73 39.76 51.54
N GLU A 449 14.84 40.25 50.66
CA GLU A 449 14.45 39.65 49.36
C GLU A 449 15.57 39.86 48.31
N PRO A 450 15.50 39.13 47.19
CA PRO A 450 15.20 39.87 45.96
C PRO A 450 14.11 39.23 45.09
N THR A 451 13.33 40.13 44.50
CA THR A 451 12.40 39.95 43.38
C THR A 451 13.21 39.79 42.09
N GLU A 452 12.94 38.77 41.28
CA GLU A 452 13.36 38.73 39.87
C GLU A 452 12.18 39.12 38.97
N GLU A 453 12.41 40.09 38.09
CA GLU A 453 11.53 40.45 36.97
C GLU A 453 11.61 39.38 35.87
N PRO A 454 10.52 39.08 35.14
CA PRO A 454 10.63 38.24 33.96
C PRO A 454 11.27 39.06 32.82
N THR A 455 12.23 38.45 32.16
CA THR A 455 12.88 39.00 30.97
C THR A 455 11.96 38.82 29.77
N GLU A 456 11.64 39.92 29.09
CA GLU A 456 10.98 39.94 27.78
C GLU A 456 11.85 39.17 26.77
N ALA A 457 11.30 38.10 26.19
CA ALA A 457 11.87 37.47 25.00
C ALA A 457 11.29 38.18 23.78
N ASP A 458 12.07 39.11 23.21
CA ASP A 458 11.80 39.71 21.90
C ASP A 458 11.98 38.63 20.81
N GLY A 459 10.93 37.85 20.57
CA GLY A 459 10.73 37.12 19.32
C GLY A 459 9.77 37.92 18.46
N THR A 460 10.27 38.65 17.46
CA THR A 460 9.40 39.30 16.48
C THR A 460 8.76 38.23 15.62
N THR A 461 7.51 37.88 15.89
CA THR A 461 6.66 37.06 15.00
C THR A 461 6.48 37.81 13.68
N PRO A 462 6.87 37.26 12.52
CA PRO A 462 6.58 37.87 11.23
C PRO A 462 5.05 37.89 11.01
N GLY A 463 4.49 38.99 10.54
CA GLY A 463 3.09 39.04 10.07
C GLY A 463 1.97 39.09 11.14
N PHE A 464 2.24 38.76 12.40
CA PHE A 464 1.27 38.82 13.50
C PHE A 464 1.49 40.07 14.36
N GLY A 465 0.44 40.90 14.53
CA GLY A 465 0.52 42.12 15.34
C GLY A 465 0.89 41.84 16.81
N VAL A 466 1.76 42.68 17.39
CA VAL A 466 2.26 42.55 18.78
C VAL A 466 1.10 42.51 19.79
N VAL A 467 0.98 41.42 20.53
CA VAL A 467 0.04 41.28 21.65
C VAL A 467 0.71 41.80 22.93
N LEU A 468 0.26 42.94 23.44
CA LEU A 468 0.61 43.40 24.79
C LEU A 468 -0.26 42.66 25.82
N GLY A 469 0.36 41.72 26.56
CA GLY A 469 -0.29 40.97 27.63
C GLY A 469 -0.74 41.85 28.80
N LEU A 470 -2.06 41.97 29.02
CA LEU A 470 -2.62 42.50 30.25
C LEU A 470 -2.88 41.35 31.23
N VAL A 471 -2.00 41.20 32.23
CA VAL A 471 -2.18 40.27 33.35
C VAL A 471 -3.28 40.79 34.28
N GLY A 472 -4.44 40.13 34.28
CA GLY A 472 -5.54 40.35 35.23
C GLY A 472 -5.57 39.26 36.32
N LEU A 473 -5.37 39.65 37.58
CA LEU A 473 -5.24 38.75 38.73
C LEU A 473 -6.59 38.51 39.47
N LEU A 474 -6.99 37.23 39.51
CA LEU A 474 -7.76 36.46 40.53
C LEU A 474 -9.08 36.98 41.16
N ALA A 475 -10.11 36.11 41.15
CA ALA A 475 -10.57 35.37 42.35
C ALA A 475 -11.74 34.40 42.04
N VAL A 476 -11.53 33.09 42.21
CA VAL A 476 -12.60 32.07 42.27
C VAL A 476 -12.79 31.66 43.73
N VAL A 477 -14.00 31.87 44.26
CA VAL A 477 -14.40 31.39 45.59
C VAL A 477 -15.05 30.01 45.44
N TYR A 478 -14.42 28.99 46.02
CA TYR A 478 -14.96 27.64 46.16
C TYR A 478 -15.81 27.57 47.44
N LEU A 479 -17.08 27.16 47.31
CA LEU A 479 -17.99 26.95 48.44
C LEU A 479 -18.67 25.58 48.30
N VAL A 480 -18.27 24.61 49.13
CA VAL A 480 -18.99 23.34 49.32
C VAL A 480 -19.37 23.17 50.80
N ARG A 481 -20.70 23.18 51.00
CA ARG A 481 -21.60 22.52 51.99
C ARG A 481 -21.07 21.98 53.32
N ARG A 482 -21.87 22.21 54.37
CA ARG A 482 -22.22 21.16 55.35
C ARG A 482 -23.65 21.30 55.91
N ASN A 483 -24.31 20.15 56.07
CA ASN A 483 -25.66 19.88 56.58
C ASN A 483 -25.96 20.47 57.98
N ASN A 484 -27.18 21.02 58.15
CA ASN A 484 -28.27 20.45 58.96
C ASN A 484 -29.58 21.21 58.72
#